data_AF-A0A841BKV5-F1
#
_entry.id   AF-A0A841BKV5-F1
#
_cell.length_a   1.000
_cell.length_b   1.000
_cell.length_c   1.000
_cell.angle_alpha   90.00
_cell.angle_beta   90.00
_cell.angle_gamma   90.00
#
_symmetry.space_group_name_H-M   'P 1'
#
loop_
_entity.id
_entity.type
_entity.pdbx_description
1 polymer ?
#
loop_
_entity_poly.entity_id
_entity_poly.type
_entity_poly.pdbx_seq_one_letter_code
_entity_poly.pdbx_strand_id
1 'polypeptide(L)'
;MSQPYNIGEPPVGGRGGTPQKQQLAAPKNVNLQFLDDTWERLLNAMERLEQVTEGFRALSATRLDNHLDRDAIAEDELGVRTEVHLQIVCLQRIVHPVRSEGQWMIDDFLSWFGGRAGREIAAADTYAVPILLCVLGAPYQLPSLDEVQPSEQDILDATEAVARGLHESDRIEERFLKDPAAEASQHQHQRGDVDAGLDRLALLDPHLAGYLAIAPAERPERYERPEATPL
;
A
#
# COMPACT_ATOMS: atom_id res chain seq x y z
N MET A 1 -46.18 -36.04 -9.63
CA MET A 1 -46.12 -36.15 -11.09
C MET A 1 -45.69 -34.82 -11.65
N SER A 2 -44.44 -34.77 -12.11
CA SER A 2 -43.82 -33.63 -12.78
C SER A 2 -44.46 -33.38 -14.14
N GLN A 3 -44.48 -32.13 -14.61
CA GLN A 3 -43.98 -31.83 -15.95
C GLN A 3 -43.23 -30.49 -15.94
N PRO A 4 -42.14 -30.38 -16.72
CA PRO A 4 -41.16 -29.32 -16.62
C PRO A 4 -41.51 -28.13 -17.53
N TYR A 5 -41.26 -26.91 -17.04
CA TYR A 5 -41.24 -25.75 -17.93
C TYR A 5 -39.97 -25.77 -18.77
N ASN A 6 -40.18 -26.08 -20.04
CA ASN A 6 -39.22 -26.06 -21.13
C ASN A 6 -38.92 -24.60 -21.46
N ILE A 7 -37.80 -24.07 -20.96
CA ILE A 7 -37.25 -22.79 -21.42
C ILE A 7 -36.40 -23.14 -22.64
N GLY A 8 -36.91 -22.78 -23.81
CA GLY A 8 -36.33 -23.11 -25.10
C GLY A 8 -34.86 -22.69 -25.22
N GLU A 9 -34.14 -23.48 -26.01
CA GLU A 9 -32.78 -23.18 -26.45
C GLU A 9 -32.72 -21.75 -27.04
N PRO A 10 -31.77 -20.90 -26.61
CA PRO A 10 -31.52 -19.66 -27.31
C PRO A 10 -30.91 -19.97 -28.69
N PRO A 11 -31.24 -19.15 -29.71
CA PRO A 11 -30.92 -19.46 -31.09
C PRO A 11 -29.41 -19.46 -31.35
N VAL A 12 -28.97 -20.48 -32.08
CA VAL A 12 -27.62 -20.56 -32.65
C VAL A 12 -27.52 -19.57 -33.81
N GLY A 13 -26.64 -18.58 -33.66
CA GLY A 13 -26.00 -17.89 -34.79
C GLY A 13 -26.32 -16.40 -34.91
N GLY A 14 -25.41 -15.57 -34.40
CA GLY A 14 -25.40 -14.13 -34.66
C GLY A 14 -24.25 -13.45 -33.96
N ARG A 15 -23.16 -13.23 -34.69
CA ARG A 15 -21.95 -12.50 -34.27
C ARG A 15 -22.26 -11.28 -33.40
N GLY A 16 -21.87 -11.36 -32.14
CA GLY A 16 -21.75 -10.24 -31.22
C GLY A 16 -20.72 -10.65 -30.20
N GLY A 17 -19.45 -10.65 -30.60
CA GLY A 17 -18.36 -10.89 -29.67
C GLY A 17 -18.54 -9.92 -28.51
N THR A 18 -18.73 -10.44 -27.31
CA THR A 18 -18.35 -9.70 -26.11
C THR A 18 -16.95 -9.16 -26.41
N PRO A 19 -16.69 -7.86 -26.28
CA PRO A 19 -15.32 -7.42 -26.20
C PRO A 19 -14.80 -8.12 -24.95
N GLN A 20 -14.09 -9.24 -25.13
CA GLN A 20 -12.95 -9.51 -24.28
C GLN A 20 -12.21 -8.19 -24.31
N LYS A 21 -12.32 -7.40 -23.24
CA LYS A 21 -11.27 -6.48 -22.87
C LYS A 21 -10.04 -7.38 -22.85
N GLN A 22 -9.34 -7.46 -23.97
CA GLN A 22 -7.93 -7.75 -23.98
C GLN A 22 -7.42 -6.70 -23.01
N GLN A 23 -7.22 -7.10 -21.75
CA GLN A 23 -6.38 -6.40 -20.81
C GLN A 23 -5.02 -6.39 -21.49
N LEU A 24 -4.84 -5.43 -22.39
CA LEU A 24 -3.52 -4.98 -22.80
C LEU A 24 -2.88 -4.64 -21.48
N ALA A 25 -1.93 -5.48 -21.05
CA ALA A 25 -1.11 -5.18 -19.89
C ALA A 25 -0.67 -3.73 -20.06
N ALA A 26 -1.00 -2.87 -19.10
CA ALA A 26 -0.70 -1.46 -19.21
C ALA A 26 0.79 -1.32 -19.54
N PRO A 27 1.19 -0.40 -20.45
CA PRO A 27 2.58 -0.19 -20.79
C PRO A 27 3.42 -0.08 -19.51
N LYS A 28 4.64 -0.64 -19.47
CA LYS A 28 5.49 -0.67 -18.26
C LYS A 28 5.54 0.68 -17.54
N ASN A 29 5.61 1.78 -18.29
CA ASN A 29 5.61 3.15 -17.76
C ASN A 29 4.33 3.51 -16.99
N VAL A 30 3.16 3.05 -17.43
CA VAL A 30 1.89 3.27 -16.74
C VAL A 30 1.86 2.50 -15.42
N ASN A 31 2.36 1.26 -15.39
CA ASN A 31 2.49 0.50 -14.14
C ASN A 31 3.46 1.15 -13.15
N LEU A 32 4.53 1.79 -13.65
CA LEU A 32 5.46 2.54 -12.80
C LEU A 32 4.80 3.82 -12.24
N GLN A 33 4.01 4.55 -13.03
CA GLN A 33 3.26 5.70 -12.53
C GLN A 33 2.20 5.31 -11.47
N PHE A 34 1.54 4.18 -11.66
CA PHE A 34 0.66 3.62 -10.63
C PHE A 34 1.40 3.22 -9.37
N LEU A 35 2.60 2.65 -9.52
CA LEU A 35 3.44 2.26 -8.41
C LEU A 35 3.86 3.49 -7.61
N ASP A 36 4.36 4.53 -8.28
CA ASP A 36 4.78 5.78 -7.65
C ASP A 36 3.62 6.44 -6.88
N ASP A 37 2.44 6.58 -7.48
CA ASP A 37 1.30 7.23 -6.80
C ASP A 37 0.76 6.38 -5.63
N THR A 38 0.75 5.05 -5.76
CA THR A 38 0.37 4.14 -4.65
C THR A 38 1.39 4.17 -3.52
N TRP A 39 2.68 4.25 -3.88
CA TRP A 39 3.78 4.36 -2.92
C TRP A 39 3.68 5.63 -2.09
N GLU A 40 3.48 6.78 -2.75
CA GLU A 40 3.31 8.09 -2.10
C GLU A 40 2.07 8.13 -1.21
N ARG A 41 0.98 7.47 -1.61
CA ARG A 41 -0.23 7.35 -0.76
C ARG A 41 0.01 6.50 0.48
N LEU A 42 0.78 5.42 0.35
CA LEU A 42 1.15 4.59 1.49
C LEU A 42 2.00 5.39 2.49
N LEU A 43 3.02 6.10 2.03
CA LEU A 43 3.85 6.95 2.89
C LEU A 43 3.03 8.05 3.58
N ASN A 44 2.11 8.70 2.85
CA ASN A 44 1.18 9.67 3.43
C ASN A 44 0.22 9.07 4.47
N ALA A 45 -0.25 7.84 4.27
CA ALA A 45 -1.08 7.13 5.25
C ALA A 45 -0.27 6.78 6.51
N MET A 46 1.00 6.41 6.35
CA MET A 46 1.91 6.14 7.45
C MET A 46 2.22 7.40 8.27
N GLU A 47 2.49 8.54 7.64
CA GLU A 47 2.73 9.81 8.35
C GLU A 47 1.46 10.34 9.05
N ARG A 48 0.29 10.06 8.50
CA ARG A 48 -0.99 10.30 9.20
C ARG A 48 -1.15 9.40 10.42
N LEU A 49 -0.72 8.15 10.32
CA LEU A 49 -0.75 7.24 11.46
C LEU A 49 0.16 7.77 12.59
N GLU A 50 1.36 8.27 12.25
CA GLU A 50 2.24 8.97 13.21
C GLU A 50 1.54 10.20 13.82
N GLN A 51 0.81 10.99 13.03
CA GLN A 51 0.07 12.16 13.52
C GLN A 51 -0.98 11.80 14.57
N VAL A 52 -1.83 10.81 14.29
CA VAL A 52 -2.98 10.46 15.15
C VAL A 52 -2.56 9.66 16.38
N THR A 53 -1.46 8.89 16.31
CA THR A 53 -1.00 8.04 17.42
C THR A 53 0.11 8.65 18.27
N GLU A 54 0.94 9.52 17.70
CA GLU A 54 2.16 10.03 18.37
C GLU A 54 2.13 11.55 18.57
N GLY A 55 1.08 12.23 18.11
CA GLY A 55 0.99 13.70 18.14
C GLY A 55 2.05 14.38 17.27
N PHE A 56 2.65 13.64 16.33
CA PHE A 56 3.72 14.12 15.47
C PHE A 56 3.14 14.92 14.30
N ARG A 57 3.21 16.25 14.33
CA ARG A 57 2.84 17.07 13.16
C ARG A 57 3.93 17.07 12.09
N ALA A 58 3.92 16.07 11.21
CA ALA A 58 4.65 16.12 9.95
C ALA A 58 4.14 17.28 9.07
N LEU A 59 5.04 17.96 8.36
CA LEU A 59 4.70 19.02 7.38
C LEU A 59 3.87 18.51 6.19
N SER A 60 3.82 17.19 5.98
CA SER A 60 3.33 16.56 4.76
C SER A 60 2.37 15.39 5.01
N ALA A 61 1.63 15.39 6.11
CA ALA A 61 0.48 14.50 6.17
C ALA A 61 -0.76 15.26 5.72
N THR A 62 -1.23 14.93 4.52
CA THR A 62 -2.58 14.36 4.32
C THR A 62 -3.08 14.51 2.88
N ARG A 63 -3.99 13.58 2.56
CA ARG A 63 -5.14 13.71 1.63
C ARG A 63 -5.92 15.05 1.72
N LEU A 64 -5.68 15.88 2.75
CA LEU A 64 -6.44 17.07 3.09
C LEU A 64 -5.78 18.37 2.65
N ASP A 65 -4.56 18.36 2.10
CA ASP A 65 -3.93 19.62 1.65
C ASP A 65 -4.74 20.38 0.59
N ASN A 66 -5.63 19.67 -0.13
CA ASN A 66 -6.57 20.25 -1.08
C ASN A 66 -8.02 20.35 -0.55
N HIS A 67 -8.29 19.97 0.70
CA HIS A 67 -9.62 20.03 1.30
C HIS A 67 -9.80 21.35 2.08
N LEU A 68 -10.86 22.09 1.78
CA LEU A 68 -11.11 23.42 2.35
C LEU A 68 -11.19 23.43 3.90
N ASP A 69 -11.58 22.29 4.49
CA ASP A 69 -11.78 22.13 5.94
C ASP A 69 -10.71 21.23 6.62
N ARG A 70 -9.49 21.17 6.05
CA ARG A 70 -8.41 20.27 6.53
C ARG A 70 -8.14 20.33 8.04
N ASP A 71 -8.23 21.50 8.64
CA ASP A 71 -7.93 21.73 10.06
C ASP A 71 -9.09 21.34 10.99
N ALA A 72 -10.26 20.99 10.43
CA ALA A 72 -11.47 20.62 11.17
C ALA A 72 -11.78 19.11 11.09
N ILE A 73 -11.05 18.35 10.29
CA ILE A 73 -11.26 16.90 10.14
C ILE A 73 -10.36 16.19 11.16
N ALA A 74 -10.98 15.65 12.21
CA ALA A 74 -10.31 14.72 13.11
C ALA A 74 -10.24 13.37 12.42
N GLU A 75 -9.03 12.92 12.07
CA GLU A 75 -8.81 11.55 11.62
C GLU A 75 -8.81 10.61 12.83
N ASP A 76 -9.51 9.48 12.71
CA ASP A 76 -9.51 8.42 13.70
C ASP A 76 -8.39 7.40 13.40
N GLU A 77 -7.79 6.82 14.44
CA GLU A 77 -6.69 5.87 14.28
C GLU A 77 -7.10 4.61 13.51
N LEU A 78 -8.29 4.06 13.75
CA LEU A 78 -8.78 2.85 13.08
C LEU A 78 -9.00 3.11 11.59
N GLY A 79 -9.55 4.27 11.23
CA GLY A 79 -9.69 4.72 9.83
C GLY A 79 -8.34 4.82 9.12
N VAL A 80 -7.35 5.43 9.77
CA VAL A 80 -6.00 5.55 9.18
C VAL A 80 -5.30 4.19 9.07
N ARG A 81 -5.37 3.32 10.09
CA ARG A 81 -4.83 1.94 10.01
C ARG A 81 -5.50 1.12 8.91
N THR A 82 -6.81 1.26 8.75
CA THR A 82 -7.57 0.63 7.66
C THR A 82 -7.07 1.13 6.31
N GLU A 83 -6.82 2.43 6.17
CA GLU A 83 -6.24 2.98 4.95
C GLU A 83 -4.85 2.42 4.66
N VAL A 84 -3.95 2.34 5.67
CA VAL A 84 -2.63 1.71 5.52
C VAL A 84 -2.76 0.26 5.05
N HIS A 85 -3.68 -0.53 5.63
CA HIS A 85 -3.93 -1.91 5.20
C HIS A 85 -4.33 -1.98 3.73
N LEU A 86 -5.29 -1.14 3.32
CA LEU A 86 -5.75 -1.07 1.93
C LEU A 86 -4.62 -0.69 0.98
N GLN A 87 -3.79 0.30 1.34
CA GLN A 87 -2.66 0.70 0.51
C GLN A 87 -1.61 -0.41 0.35
N ILE A 88 -1.30 -1.17 1.42
CA ILE A 88 -0.37 -2.31 1.33
C ILE A 88 -0.93 -3.41 0.41
N VAL A 89 -2.24 -3.69 0.49
CA VAL A 89 -2.91 -4.68 -0.38
C VAL A 89 -2.96 -4.21 -1.84
N CYS A 90 -3.24 -2.92 -2.09
CA CYS A 90 -3.18 -2.33 -3.42
C CYS A 90 -1.76 -2.40 -3.98
N LEU A 91 -0.76 -2.05 -3.17
CA LEU A 91 0.64 -2.10 -3.54
C LEU A 91 1.05 -3.50 -3.98
N GLN A 92 0.62 -4.55 -3.28
CA GLN A 92 0.90 -5.94 -3.64
C GLN A 92 0.47 -6.27 -5.08
N ARG A 93 -0.68 -5.75 -5.53
CA ARG A 93 -1.20 -5.98 -6.88
C ARG A 93 -0.42 -5.20 -7.94
N ILE A 94 -0.01 -3.98 -7.62
CA ILE A 94 0.64 -3.05 -8.55
C ILE A 94 2.15 -3.34 -8.66
N VAL A 95 2.80 -3.74 -7.57
CA VAL A 95 4.24 -4.03 -7.56
C VAL A 95 4.56 -5.34 -8.29
N HIS A 96 3.66 -6.32 -8.29
CA HIS A 96 3.89 -7.63 -8.92
C HIS A 96 4.40 -7.56 -10.38
N PRO A 97 3.79 -6.79 -11.30
CA PRO A 97 4.27 -6.66 -12.69
C PRO A 97 5.60 -5.91 -12.85
N VAL A 98 6.06 -5.16 -11.85
CA VAL A 98 7.24 -4.28 -11.94
C VAL A 98 8.27 -4.53 -10.83
N ARG A 99 8.17 -5.66 -10.13
CA ARG A 99 8.96 -5.99 -8.93
C ARG A 99 10.47 -5.94 -9.16
N SER A 100 10.94 -6.21 -10.38
CA SER A 100 12.36 -6.09 -10.73
C SER A 100 12.92 -4.67 -10.52
N GLU A 101 12.05 -3.67 -10.47
CA GLU A 101 12.39 -2.27 -10.20
C GLU A 101 12.27 -1.91 -8.71
N GLY A 102 11.76 -2.79 -7.85
CA GLY A 102 11.37 -2.46 -6.47
C GLY A 102 12.49 -2.10 -5.51
N GLN A 103 13.77 -2.16 -5.92
CA GLN A 103 14.90 -1.83 -5.05
C GLN A 103 14.86 -0.35 -4.62
N TRP A 104 14.46 0.57 -5.50
CA TRP A 104 14.35 1.98 -5.13
C TRP A 104 13.33 2.20 -4.01
N MET A 105 12.25 1.41 -3.99
CA MET A 105 11.22 1.49 -2.94
C MET A 105 11.76 1.04 -1.59
N ILE A 106 12.60 -0.01 -1.60
CA ILE A 106 13.27 -0.48 -0.38
C ILE A 106 14.17 0.63 0.16
N ASP A 107 15.00 1.22 -0.68
CA ASP A 107 15.94 2.27 -0.28
C ASP A 107 15.21 3.54 0.19
N ASP A 108 14.15 3.94 -0.51
CA ASP A 108 13.31 5.08 -0.13
C ASP A 108 12.56 4.82 1.19
N PHE A 109 12.01 3.62 1.38
CA PHE A 109 11.34 3.25 2.63
C PHE A 109 12.31 3.24 3.80
N LEU A 110 13.49 2.63 3.64
CA LEU A 110 14.51 2.60 4.69
C LEU A 110 15.00 4.01 5.00
N SER A 111 15.12 4.88 4.00
CA SER A 111 15.43 6.30 4.22
C SER A 111 14.31 7.01 4.99
N TRP A 112 13.04 6.79 4.64
CA TRP A 112 11.89 7.33 5.38
C TRP A 112 11.87 6.88 6.84
N PHE A 113 12.06 5.58 7.04
CA PHE A 113 12.07 4.92 8.33
C PHE A 113 13.27 5.37 9.20
N GLY A 114 14.44 5.51 8.57
CA GLY A 114 15.64 6.09 9.18
C GLY A 114 15.49 7.56 9.55
N GLY A 115 14.58 8.30 8.90
CA GLY A 115 14.20 9.66 9.31
C GLY A 115 13.59 9.75 10.72
N ARG A 116 13.21 8.60 11.29
CA ARG A 116 12.70 8.44 12.67
C ARG A 116 13.75 7.86 13.62
N ALA A 117 15.02 7.76 13.21
CA ALA A 117 16.09 7.26 14.06
C ALA A 117 16.19 8.04 15.38
N GLY A 118 16.41 7.32 16.48
CA GLY A 118 16.45 7.88 17.83
C GLY A 118 15.08 8.11 18.48
N ARG A 119 13.97 7.89 17.76
CA ARG A 119 12.62 7.83 18.35
C ARG A 119 12.30 6.42 18.85
N GLU A 120 11.42 6.30 19.83
CA GLU A 120 10.90 5.00 20.26
C GLU A 120 10.12 4.33 19.13
N ILE A 121 9.99 3.00 19.18
CA ILE A 121 9.15 2.24 18.25
C ILE A 121 7.69 2.52 18.58
N ALA A 122 6.92 2.93 17.57
CA ALA A 122 5.55 3.39 17.66
C ALA A 122 4.62 2.59 16.73
N ALA A 123 3.35 2.99 16.70
CA ALA A 123 2.29 2.29 15.99
C ALA A 123 2.58 2.18 14.48
N ALA A 124 3.05 3.27 13.85
CA ALA A 124 3.42 3.28 12.44
C ALA A 124 4.56 2.30 12.12
N ASP A 125 5.53 2.14 13.02
CA ASP A 125 6.68 1.26 12.80
C ASP A 125 6.29 -0.22 12.67
N THR A 126 5.16 -0.63 13.25
CA THR A 126 4.66 -2.02 13.16
C THR A 126 4.35 -2.45 11.73
N TYR A 127 4.19 -1.49 10.81
CA TYR A 127 3.95 -1.72 9.39
C TYR A 127 5.22 -1.84 8.54
N ALA A 128 6.40 -1.54 9.09
CA ALA A 128 7.66 -1.58 8.34
C ALA A 128 7.96 -2.96 7.73
N VAL A 129 7.82 -4.01 8.55
CA VAL A 129 8.04 -5.39 8.12
C VAL A 129 7.07 -5.81 7.00
N PRO A 130 5.73 -5.70 7.15
CA PRO A 130 4.82 -6.12 6.08
C PRO A 130 4.96 -5.29 4.80
N ILE A 131 5.29 -4.00 4.87
CA ILE A 131 5.55 -3.18 3.67
C ILE A 131 6.75 -3.73 2.89
N LEU A 132 7.88 -3.94 3.58
CA LEU A 132 9.11 -4.44 2.94
C LEU A 132 8.93 -5.85 2.38
N LEU A 133 8.23 -6.73 3.11
CA LEU A 133 7.90 -8.08 2.62
C LEU A 133 6.97 -8.02 1.40
N CYS A 134 6.02 -7.08 1.35
CA CYS A 134 5.17 -6.85 0.20
C CYS A 134 5.99 -6.47 -1.05
N VAL A 135 6.92 -5.53 -0.93
CA VAL A 135 7.83 -5.12 -2.03
C VAL A 135 8.69 -6.29 -2.50
N LEU A 136 9.22 -7.08 -1.57
CA LEU A 136 10.00 -8.30 -1.88
C LEU A 136 9.15 -9.43 -2.48
N GLY A 137 7.82 -9.34 -2.41
CA GLY A 137 6.91 -10.42 -2.82
C GLY A 137 6.93 -11.63 -1.89
N ALA A 138 7.39 -11.45 -0.65
CA ALA A 138 7.39 -12.47 0.38
C ALA A 138 6.02 -12.51 1.11
N PRO A 139 5.64 -13.64 1.73
CA PRO A 139 4.46 -13.69 2.59
C PRO A 139 4.60 -12.71 3.76
N TYR A 140 3.51 -12.01 4.10
CA TYR A 140 3.46 -11.07 5.22
C TYR A 140 2.13 -11.16 5.96
N GLN A 141 2.13 -10.65 7.19
CA GLN A 141 0.94 -10.49 8.01
C GLN A 141 0.82 -9.03 8.41
N LEU A 142 -0.37 -8.47 8.22
CA LEU A 142 -0.69 -7.13 8.70
C LEU A 142 -0.94 -7.16 10.22
N PRO A 143 -0.58 -6.09 10.96
CA PRO A 143 -0.99 -5.91 12.34
C PRO A 143 -2.50 -6.10 12.51
N SER A 144 -2.93 -6.61 13.67
CA SER A 144 -4.36 -6.74 13.95
C SER A 144 -5.02 -5.37 14.06
N LEU A 145 -6.25 -5.25 13.54
CA LEU A 145 -7.10 -4.09 13.80
C LEU A 145 -7.92 -4.25 15.09
N ASP A 146 -7.90 -5.45 15.70
CA ASP A 146 -8.88 -5.91 16.70
C ASP A 146 -8.63 -5.44 18.15
N GLU A 147 -7.86 -4.37 18.37
CA GLU A 147 -7.79 -3.76 19.71
C GLU A 147 -8.98 -2.83 20.02
N VAL A 148 -9.89 -2.63 19.06
CA VAL A 148 -11.09 -1.80 19.19
C VAL A 148 -12.31 -2.58 18.68
N GLN A 149 -13.37 -2.71 19.48
CA GLN A 149 -14.67 -3.17 18.96
C GLN A 149 -15.23 -2.06 18.05
N PRO A 150 -15.35 -2.28 16.73
CA PRO A 150 -15.82 -1.24 15.84
C PRO A 150 -17.29 -0.96 16.12
N SER A 151 -17.62 0.32 16.27
CA SER A 151 -18.99 0.80 16.30
C SER A 151 -19.62 0.73 14.91
N GLU A 152 -20.95 0.84 14.85
CA GLU A 152 -21.68 0.92 13.58
C GLU A 152 -21.24 2.13 12.74
N GLN A 153 -20.79 3.20 13.40
CA GLN A 153 -20.23 4.39 12.76
C GLN A 153 -18.85 4.11 12.14
N ASP A 154 -17.97 3.38 12.83
CA ASP A 154 -16.65 3.02 12.32
C ASP A 154 -16.75 2.15 11.06
N ILE A 155 -17.77 1.27 11.00
CA ILE A 155 -18.03 0.43 9.82
C ILE A 155 -18.50 1.28 8.63
N LEU A 156 -19.36 2.28 8.88
CA LEU A 156 -19.83 3.20 7.84
C LEU A 156 -18.68 4.07 7.31
N ASP A 157 -17.86 4.61 8.22
CA ASP A 157 -16.72 5.46 7.87
C ASP A 157 -15.64 4.67 7.13
N ALA A 158 -15.36 3.42 7.54
CA ALA A 158 -14.47 2.52 6.81
C ALA A 158 -15.01 2.16 5.42
N THR A 159 -16.31 1.92 5.28
CA THR A 159 -16.94 1.63 3.99
C THR A 159 -16.88 2.83 3.06
N GLU A 160 -17.11 4.03 3.59
CA GLU A 160 -16.97 5.27 2.84
C GLU A 160 -15.50 5.53 2.44
N ALA A 161 -14.55 5.26 3.33
CA ALA A 161 -13.12 5.35 3.04
C ALA A 161 -12.71 4.38 1.92
N VAL A 162 -13.22 3.14 1.94
CA VAL A 162 -13.01 2.15 0.86
C VAL A 162 -13.61 2.65 -0.45
N ALA A 163 -14.87 3.10 -0.45
CA ALA A 163 -15.54 3.59 -1.65
C ALA A 163 -14.82 4.81 -2.25
N ARG A 164 -14.38 5.75 -1.41
CA ARG A 164 -13.59 6.92 -1.83
C ARG A 164 -12.21 6.51 -2.34
N GLY A 165 -11.54 5.55 -1.69
CA GLY A 165 -10.27 4.99 -2.13
C GLY A 165 -10.36 4.28 -3.49
N LEU A 166 -11.45 3.57 -3.76
CA LEU A 166 -11.74 2.95 -5.04
C LEU A 166 -12.01 4.00 -6.13
N HIS A 167 -12.85 5.01 -5.85
CA HIS A 167 -13.10 6.10 -6.78
C HIS A 167 -11.84 6.91 -7.13
N GLU A 168 -10.96 7.10 -6.15
CA GLU A 168 -9.70 7.79 -6.38
C GLU A 168 -8.72 6.90 -7.17
N SER A 169 -8.71 5.59 -6.93
CA SER A 169 -7.96 4.63 -7.76
C SER A 169 -8.41 4.66 -9.22
N ASP A 170 -9.73 4.65 -9.45
CA ASP A 170 -10.33 4.78 -10.79
C ASP A 170 -9.94 6.12 -11.45
N ARG A 171 -9.87 7.20 -10.67
CA ARG A 171 -9.47 8.53 -11.15
C ARG A 171 -7.99 8.60 -11.53
N ILE A 172 -7.11 7.96 -10.77
CA ILE A 172 -5.67 7.85 -11.09
C ILE A 172 -5.49 7.02 -12.36
N GLU A 173 -6.23 5.92 -12.48
CA GLU A 173 -6.22 5.09 -13.69
C GLU A 173 -6.69 5.88 -14.89
N GLU A 174 -7.79 6.60 -14.76
CA GLU A 174 -8.28 7.47 -15.82
C GLU A 174 -7.28 8.60 -16.15
N ARG A 175 -6.59 9.18 -15.16
CA ARG A 175 -5.55 10.22 -15.34
C ARG A 175 -4.40 9.70 -16.21
N PHE A 176 -3.79 8.58 -15.81
CA PHE A 176 -2.62 8.05 -16.53
C PHE A 176 -2.96 7.35 -17.85
N LEU A 177 -4.19 6.84 -17.99
CA LEU A 177 -4.68 6.35 -19.29
C LEU A 177 -4.92 7.49 -20.28
N LYS A 178 -5.40 8.65 -19.81
CA LYS A 178 -5.63 9.84 -20.65
C LYS A 178 -4.35 10.61 -20.95
N ASP A 179 -3.45 10.69 -19.99
CA ASP A 179 -2.15 11.37 -20.11
C ASP A 179 -1.03 10.51 -19.50
N PRO A 180 -0.41 9.63 -20.31
CA PRO A 180 0.72 8.82 -19.86
C PRO A 180 1.98 9.61 -19.50
N ALA A 181 2.02 10.92 -19.78
CA ALA A 181 3.11 11.82 -19.43
C ALA A 181 2.84 12.60 -18.13
N ALA A 182 1.66 12.45 -17.52
CA ALA A 182 1.38 13.03 -16.22
C ALA A 182 2.37 12.49 -15.17
N GLU A 183 2.84 13.36 -14.28
CA GLU A 183 3.74 12.99 -13.19
C GLU A 183 2.93 12.52 -11.97
N ALA A 184 3.46 11.51 -11.27
CA ALA A 184 2.92 11.08 -9.99
C ALA A 184 2.98 12.20 -8.94
N SER A 185 2.07 12.12 -7.98
CA SER A 185 1.98 13.11 -6.89
C SER A 185 3.20 12.97 -5.99
N GLN A 186 4.03 14.02 -5.83
CA GLN A 186 5.23 13.98 -4.96
C GLN A 186 5.00 14.77 -3.67
N HIS A 187 5.27 14.14 -2.52
CA HIS A 187 5.16 14.77 -1.21
C HIS A 187 6.52 14.85 -0.51
N GLN A 188 6.71 15.86 0.33
CA GLN A 188 7.98 16.02 1.06
C GLN A 188 7.94 15.26 2.38
N HIS A 189 8.45 14.03 2.35
CA HIS A 189 8.57 13.21 3.54
C HIS A 189 9.92 13.43 4.24
N GLN A 190 9.93 13.35 5.57
CA GLN A 190 11.21 13.36 6.30
C GLN A 190 11.98 12.07 5.96
N ARG A 191 13.21 12.22 5.46
CA ARG A 191 14.13 11.12 5.14
C ARG A 191 15.39 11.23 6.00
N GLY A 192 15.95 10.09 6.37
CA GLY A 192 17.29 9.93 6.95
C GLY A 192 18.11 8.97 6.08
N ASP A 193 19.16 8.42 6.66
CA ASP A 193 20.04 7.47 5.96
C ASP A 193 19.44 6.05 5.94
N VAL A 194 19.68 5.31 4.86
CA VAL A 194 19.26 3.90 4.71
C VAL A 194 19.78 3.04 5.86
N ASP A 195 21.03 3.25 6.28
CA ASP A 195 21.65 2.52 7.40
C ASP A 195 20.90 2.75 8.71
N ALA A 196 20.45 3.99 8.96
CA ALA A 196 19.63 4.30 10.13
C ALA A 196 18.25 3.62 10.07
N GLY A 197 17.71 3.45 8.85
CA GLY A 197 16.51 2.65 8.60
C GLY A 197 16.73 1.16 8.87
N LEU A 198 17.87 0.61 8.44
CA LEU A 198 18.24 -0.78 8.70
C LEU A 198 18.42 -1.05 10.20
N ASP A 199 19.09 -0.15 10.92
CA ASP A 199 19.27 -0.23 12.37
C ASP A 199 17.92 -0.22 13.10
N ARG A 200 17.01 0.68 12.69
CA ARG A 200 15.65 0.73 13.24
C ARG A 200 14.87 -0.56 12.90
N LEU A 201 15.01 -1.07 11.68
CA LEU A 201 14.33 -2.30 11.25
C LEU A 201 14.84 -3.50 12.05
N ALA A 202 16.12 -3.52 12.41
CA ALA A 202 16.70 -4.59 13.20
C ALA A 202 16.09 -4.70 14.61
N LEU A 203 15.49 -3.62 15.14
CA LEU A 203 14.73 -3.64 16.40
C LEU A 203 13.40 -4.41 16.26
N LEU A 204 12.86 -4.51 15.04
CA LEU A 204 11.59 -5.18 14.73
C LEU A 204 11.78 -6.57 14.15
N ASP A 205 12.66 -6.69 13.14
CA ASP A 205 12.99 -7.93 12.46
C ASP A 205 14.47 -7.93 12.05
N PRO A 206 15.38 -8.46 12.91
CA PRO A 206 16.81 -8.48 12.63
C PRO A 206 17.18 -9.36 11.44
N HIS A 207 16.35 -10.36 11.11
CA HIS A 207 16.60 -11.23 9.96
C HIS A 207 16.33 -10.50 8.65
N LEU A 208 15.20 -9.78 8.57
CA LEU A 208 14.88 -8.97 7.41
C LEU A 208 15.89 -7.83 7.24
N ALA A 209 16.28 -7.17 8.33
CA ALA A 209 17.33 -6.14 8.29
C ALA A 209 18.66 -6.71 7.76
N GLY A 210 19.11 -7.86 8.27
CA GLY A 210 20.32 -8.53 7.78
C GLY A 210 20.25 -8.91 6.31
N TYR A 211 19.10 -9.39 5.83
CA TYR A 211 18.89 -9.69 4.42
C TYR A 211 18.92 -8.44 3.53
N LEU A 212 18.30 -7.34 3.98
CA LEU A 212 18.28 -6.09 3.24
C LEU A 212 19.63 -5.36 3.24
N ALA A 213 20.46 -5.57 4.26
CA ALA A 213 21.83 -5.06 4.31
C ALA A 213 22.77 -5.71 3.27
N ILE A 214 22.41 -6.88 2.72
CA ILE A 214 23.16 -7.49 1.63
C ILE A 214 22.93 -6.67 0.36
N ALA A 215 24.03 -6.36 -0.34
CA ALA A 215 23.99 -5.64 -1.61
C ALA A 215 23.00 -6.30 -2.59
N PRO A 216 22.17 -5.55 -3.34
CA PRO A 216 21.12 -6.12 -4.18
C PRO A 216 21.61 -7.19 -5.18
N ALA A 217 22.83 -7.05 -5.70
CA ALA A 217 23.44 -8.00 -6.63
C ALA A 217 23.90 -9.32 -5.98
N GLU A 218 24.08 -9.33 -4.67
CA GLU A 218 24.57 -10.47 -3.88
C GLU A 218 23.47 -11.12 -3.03
N ARG A 219 22.30 -10.50 -3.01
CA ARG A 219 21.15 -10.94 -2.22
C ARG A 219 20.56 -12.23 -2.82
N PRO A 220 20.16 -13.22 -1.99
CA PRO A 220 19.42 -14.38 -2.46
C PRO A 220 18.18 -13.96 -3.25
N GLU A 221 17.81 -14.74 -4.29
CA GLU A 221 16.66 -14.40 -5.15
C GLU A 221 15.33 -14.30 -4.41
N ARG A 222 15.23 -14.96 -3.24
CA ARG A 222 14.05 -14.95 -2.38
C ARG A 222 14.45 -14.72 -0.94
N TYR A 223 13.68 -13.86 -0.27
CA TYR A 223 13.70 -13.82 1.18
C TYR A 223 12.93 -15.02 1.73
N GLU A 224 13.62 -15.88 2.46
CA GLU A 224 13.02 -16.95 3.25
C GLU A 224 13.16 -16.55 4.71
N ARG A 225 12.04 -16.23 5.36
CA ARG A 225 12.07 -15.97 6.80
C ARG A 225 12.49 -17.28 7.47
N PRO A 226 13.54 -17.28 8.31
CA PRO A 226 13.88 -18.47 9.07
C PRO A 226 12.64 -18.93 9.84
N GLU A 227 12.30 -20.22 9.77
CA GLU A 227 11.27 -20.76 10.66
C GLU A 227 11.66 -20.37 12.09
N ALA A 228 10.72 -19.78 12.83
CA ALA A 228 10.96 -19.32 14.17
C ALA A 228 11.60 -20.47 14.96
N THR A 229 12.86 -20.32 15.35
CA THR A 229 13.47 -21.25 16.29
C THR A 229 12.66 -21.09 17.56
N PRO A 230 11.93 -22.12 18.03
CA PRO A 230 11.18 -21.99 19.27
C PRO A 230 12.18 -21.65 20.38
N LEU A 231 11.93 -20.55 21.08
CA LEU A 231 12.62 -20.20 22.33
C LEU A 231 12.33 -21.25 23.40
#